data_AF-A0A1I8BNK4-F1
#
_entry.id   AF-A0A1I8BNK4-F1
#
_cell.length_a   1.000
_cell.length_b   1.000
_cell.length_c   1.000
_cell.angle_alpha   90.00
_cell.angle_beta   90.00
_cell.angle_gamma   90.00
#
_symmetry.space_group_name_H-M   'P 1'
#
loop_
_entity.id
_entity.type
_entity.pdbx_description
1 polymer ?
#
loop_
_entity_poly.entity_id
_entity_poly.type
_entity_poly.pdbx_seq_one_letter_code
_entity_poly.pdbx_strand_id
1 'polypeptide(L)' 'MCDDATWITPDCRNKGYPNPNKCSECLCPDGYAPPYCDQVEKGQMQGDGKT' A
#
# COMPACT_ATOMS: atom_id res chain seq x y z
N MET A 1 -2.80 -10.32 -16.10
CA MET A 1 -2.50 -9.71 -14.79
C MET A 1 -1.88 -8.35 -15.09
N CYS A 2 -1.16 -7.70 -14.17
CA CYS A 2 -0.42 -6.47 -14.46
C CYS A 2 0.65 -6.71 -15.53
N ASP A 3 0.25 -6.73 -16.80
CA ASP A 3 1.08 -7.16 -17.94
C ASP A 3 0.99 -6.16 -19.12
N ASP A 4 0.29 -5.02 -18.95
CA ASP A 4 0.24 -3.99 -19.99
C ASP A 4 1.28 -2.90 -19.71
N ALA A 5 2.15 -2.66 -20.70
CA ALA A 5 3.33 -1.79 -20.67
C ALA A 5 3.03 -0.29 -20.41
N THR A 6 1.81 0.05 -20.02
CA THR A 6 1.38 1.39 -19.60
C THR A 6 1.11 1.51 -18.09
N TRP A 7 1.11 0.41 -17.33
CA TRP A 7 0.98 0.48 -15.88
C TRP A 7 2.33 0.73 -15.22
N ILE A 8 2.50 1.97 -14.73
CA ILE A 8 3.60 2.35 -13.85
C ILE A 8 3.49 1.48 -12.60
N THR A 9 4.36 0.49 -12.47
CA THR A 9 4.51 -0.27 -11.23
C THR A 9 4.80 0.72 -10.09
N PRO A 10 3.93 0.82 -9.08
CA PRO A 10 4.11 1.78 -7.99
C PRO A 10 5.36 1.43 -7.19
N ASP A 11 6.14 2.45 -6.80
CA ASP A 11 7.28 2.26 -5.89
C ASP A 11 6.76 2.03 -4.47
N CYS A 12 6.55 0.77 -4.11
CA CYS A 12 6.00 0.40 -2.82
C CYS A 12 7.04 0.57 -1.70
N ARG A 13 6.70 1.38 -0.69
CA ARG A 13 7.52 1.62 0.50
C ARG A 13 7.15 0.67 1.64
N ASN A 14 7.94 0.71 2.72
CA ASN A 14 7.66 0.02 3.98
C ASN A 14 7.32 -1.47 3.83
N LYS A 15 7.98 -2.17 2.88
CA LYS A 15 7.76 -3.60 2.55
C LYS A 15 6.38 -3.90 1.91
N GLY A 16 5.67 -2.89 1.41
CA GLY A 16 4.52 -3.10 0.53
C GLY A 16 4.93 -3.73 -0.81
N TYR A 17 3.96 -4.30 -1.51
CA TYR A 17 4.18 -4.92 -2.83
C TYR A 17 3.06 -4.52 -3.80
N PRO A 18 3.31 -4.55 -5.13
CA PRO A 18 2.32 -4.14 -6.11
C PRO A 18 1.04 -4.98 -5.99
N ASN A 19 -0.12 -4.31 -6.01
CA ASN A 19 -1.39 -5.00 -6.00
C ASN A 19 -1.64 -5.65 -7.38
N PRO A 20 -1.68 -7.00 -7.50
CA PRO A 20 -1.86 -7.66 -8.79
C PRO A 20 -3.25 -7.44 -9.41
N ASN A 21 -4.21 -6.97 -8.61
CA ASN A 21 -5.57 -6.63 -9.06
C ASN A 21 -5.74 -5.13 -9.34
N LYS A 22 -4.83 -4.28 -8.86
CA LYS A 22 -4.87 -2.81 -9.04
C LYS A 22 -3.46 -2.27 -9.21
N CYS A 23 -2.96 -2.35 -10.44
CA CYS A 23 -1.57 -2.12 -10.81
C CYS A 23 -1.04 -0.69 -10.57
N SER A 24 -1.88 0.23 -10.08
CA SER A 24 -1.51 1.61 -9.71
C SER A 24 -1.37 1.82 -8.19
N GLU A 25 -1.53 0.77 -7.38
CA GLU A 25 -1.36 0.84 -5.93
C GLU A 25 -0.61 -0.37 -5.36
N CYS A 26 -0.13 -0.20 -4.13
CA CYS A 26 0.50 -1.24 -3.34
C CYS A 26 -0.50 -1.86 -2.35
N LEU A 27 -0.32 -3.15 -2.10
CA LEU A 27 -0.83 -3.79 -0.90
C LEU A 27 0.13 -3.46 0.25
N CYS A 28 -0.39 -2.75 1.25
CA CYS A 28 0.38 -2.24 2.36
C CYS A 28 0.29 -3.15 3.58
N PRO A 29 1.37 -3.26 4.37
CA PRO A 29 1.29 -3.87 5.69
C PRO A 29 0.43 -3.03 6.64
N ASP A 30 -0.03 -3.64 7.73
CA ASP A 30 -0.85 -2.97 8.75
C ASP A 30 -0.28 -1.61 9.16
N GLY A 31 -1.16 -0.61 9.17
CA GLY A 31 -0.84 0.76 9.58
C GLY A 31 -0.27 1.66 8.51
N TYR A 32 -0.07 1.16 7.28
CA TYR A 32 0.31 1.97 6.12
C TYR A 32 -0.81 2.04 5.08
N ALA A 33 -0.99 3.22 4.52
CA ALA A 33 -2.04 3.51 3.55
C ALA A 33 -1.55 3.40 2.09
N PRO A 34 -2.42 2.95 1.16
CA PRO A 34 -2.16 3.07 -0.27
C PRO A 34 -2.09 4.55 -0.69
N PRO A 35 -1.53 4.87 -1.88
CA PRO A 35 -1.13 3.92 -2.92
C PRO A 35 0.33 3.44 -2.86
N TYR A 36 1.21 4.06 -2.07
CA TYR A 36 2.64 3.70 -2.05
C TYR A 36 3.13 3.16 -0.70
N CYS A 37 2.24 3.02 0.29
CA CYS A 37 2.60 2.64 1.66
C CYS A 37 3.61 3.61 2.30
N ASP A 38 3.65 4.87 1.85
CA ASP A 38 4.51 5.92 2.39
C ASP A 38 3.85 6.70 3.53
N GLN A 39 2.53 6.59 3.66
CA GLN A 39 1.72 7.24 4.69
C GLN A 39 1.20 6.22 5.69
N VAL A 40 0.99 6.65 6.93
CA VAL A 40 0.24 5.87 7.92
C VAL A 40 -1.25 5.98 7.66
N GLU A 41 -2.01 4.94 7.99
CA GLU A 41 -3.46 4.97 7.87
C GLU A 41 -4.05 6.08 8.75
N LYS A 42 -4.89 6.93 8.16
CA LYS A 42 -5.62 7.99 8.88
C LYS A 42 -6.66 7.34 9.79
N GLY A 43 -6.19 6.99 10.97
CA GLY A 43 -6.90 6.20 11.98
C GLY A 43 -5.96 5.65 13.05
N GLN A 44 -4.65 5.56 12.77
CA GLN A 44 -3.64 5.04 13.71
C GLN A 44 -2.77 6.11 14.39
N MET A 45 -3.19 7.39 14.34
CA MET A 45 -2.65 8.45 15.21
C MET A 45 -3.48 8.61 16.49
N GLN A 46 -3.82 7.52 17.16
CA GLN A 46 -4.07 7.46 18.61
C GLN A 46 -4.06 5.97 18.97
N GLY A 47 -3.25 5.56 19.94
CA GLY A 47 -2.94 4.15 20.13
C GLY A 47 -4.14 3.25 20.42
N ASP A 48 -4.11 2.05 19.83
CA ASP A 48 -4.91 0.89 20.24
C ASP A 48 -3.95 -0.30 20.14
N GLY A 49 -3.60 -0.99 21.22
CA GLY A 49 -4.59 -1.63 22.05
C GLY A 49 -5.13 -2.84 21.29
N LYS A 50 -4.31 -3.90 21.21
CA LYS A 50 -4.83 -5.25 21.11
C LYS A 50 -5.83 -5.43 22.27
N THR A 51 -7.12 -5.48 21.98
CA THR A 51 -8.16 -6.11 22.80
C THR A 51 -8.96 -7.03 21.91
#